data_AF-A0A6V7YCL8-F1
#
_entry.id   AF-A0A6V7YCL8-F1
#
_cell.length_a   1.000
_cell.length_b   1.000
_cell.length_c   1.000
_cell.angle_alpha   90.00
_cell.angle_beta   90.00
_cell.angle_gamma   90.00
#
_symmetry.space_group_name_H-M   'P 1'
#
loop_
_entity.id
_entity.type
_entity.pdbx_description
1 polymer ?
#
loop_
_entity_poly.entity_id
_entity_poly.type
_entity_poly.pdbx_seq_one_letter_code
_entity_poly.pdbx_strand_id
1 'polypeptide(L)'
;MEFILSQIARVDVYWECEIRQMLAKDREMRKLFYSYIDDGPIDIRSCFYGGRTGPLKLHHEVKDGERISYYDVTSLYPFINVTTAYPVGHPKVHIINKNVNWTKATDNTYNLAILKVFVIPPRKIDVPVLPMKLENDARLLFPLCAKCAKMYPEGGVIENYRCTHKDNERGWVSTCTSIELNAALEEGYTVTKLFRVLDYNKSDSELFRPYISEFMAEKIHSSGFDSNIKNNTEAEDKFIKECSEKFGIKIERSKMNPNKGRRTQAKLMLNNLWGRFSLRNFGLSQCIITDDPEQFQKFKNDQSIEIASIDELFTRNIIDCICLKLLLKFIEGGFLRNIVKALSHCHILNSDNLNTYL
;
A
#
# COMPACT_ATOMS: atom_id res chain seq x y z
N MET A 1 16.94 25.47 -6.25
CA MET A 1 17.20 26.24 -5.00
C MET A 1 16.35 27.51 -4.89
N GLU A 2 16.16 28.27 -5.97
CA GLU A 2 15.36 29.52 -5.97
C GLU A 2 13.94 29.35 -5.41
N PHE A 3 13.24 28.29 -5.79
CA PHE A 3 11.91 27.98 -5.25
C PHE A 3 11.91 27.82 -3.72
N ILE A 4 12.88 27.11 -3.14
CA ILE A 4 12.96 26.90 -1.70
C ILE A 4 13.26 28.21 -0.97
N LEU A 5 14.18 29.01 -1.50
CA LEU A 5 14.52 30.34 -0.95
C LEU A 5 13.34 31.33 -1.02
N SER A 6 12.44 31.18 -2.00
CA SER A 6 11.20 31.96 -2.07
C SER A 6 10.19 31.63 -0.96
N GLN A 7 10.31 30.46 -0.34
CA GLN A 7 9.33 29.94 0.63
C GLN A 7 9.86 29.93 2.06
N ILE A 8 11.19 29.98 2.25
CA ILE A 8 11.83 29.84 3.56
C ILE A 8 12.84 30.98 3.75
N ALA A 9 12.69 31.73 4.84
CA ALA A 9 13.48 32.93 5.12
C ALA A 9 14.98 32.67 5.31
N ARG A 10 15.36 31.44 5.64
CA ARG A 10 16.76 31.03 5.81
C ARG A 10 16.94 29.57 5.42
N VAL A 11 17.86 29.32 4.50
CA VAL A 11 18.29 27.97 4.11
C VAL A 11 19.81 27.91 4.28
N ASP A 12 20.26 27.14 5.26
CA ASP A 12 21.69 26.84 5.41
C ASP A 12 22.01 25.61 4.56
N VAL A 13 22.96 25.74 3.63
CA VAL A 13 23.39 24.66 2.72
C VAL A 13 24.75 24.15 3.17
N TYR A 14 24.86 22.84 3.35
CA TYR A 14 26.10 22.16 3.70
C TYR A 14 26.37 21.03 2.72
N TRP A 15 27.63 20.84 2.37
CA TRP A 15 28.09 19.65 1.67
C TRP A 15 28.15 18.46 2.62
N GLU A 16 27.94 17.26 2.09
CA GLU A 16 28.01 16.02 2.87
C GLU A 16 29.36 15.89 3.59
N CYS A 17 30.46 16.28 2.95
CA CYS A 17 31.80 16.23 3.55
C CYS A 17 31.94 17.19 4.74
N GLU A 18 31.27 18.36 4.72
CA GLU A 18 31.27 19.32 5.83
C GLU A 18 30.50 18.76 7.02
N ILE A 19 29.32 18.17 6.78
CA ILE A 19 28.54 17.48 7.80
C ILE A 19 29.33 16.34 8.42
N ARG A 20 30.03 15.52 7.61
CA ARG A 20 30.90 14.45 8.10
C ARG A 20 32.02 14.99 9.00
N GLN A 21 32.63 16.12 8.66
CA GLN A 21 33.63 16.77 9.51
C GLN A 21 33.04 17.30 10.82
N MET A 22 31.84 17.89 10.78
CA MET A 22 31.13 18.35 11.98
C MET A 22 30.82 17.17 12.91
N LEU A 23 30.28 16.07 12.37
CA LEU A 23 30.01 14.84 13.11
C LEU A 23 31.28 14.26 13.73
N ALA A 24 32.42 14.34 13.05
CA ALA A 24 33.70 13.84 13.56
C ALA A 24 34.22 14.67 14.76
N LYS A 25 34.03 16.00 14.73
CA LYS A 25 34.57 16.94 15.72
C LYS A 25 33.66 17.12 16.94
N ASP A 26 32.34 17.04 16.76
CA ASP A 26 31.36 17.35 17.81
C ASP A 26 30.55 16.09 18.21
N ARG A 27 30.70 15.68 19.46
CA ARG A 27 30.00 14.52 20.03
C ARG A 27 28.50 14.76 20.23
N GLU A 28 28.10 15.97 20.63
CA GLU A 28 26.69 16.29 20.86
C GLU A 28 25.95 16.44 19.52
N MET A 29 26.57 17.07 18.52
CA MET A 29 26.04 17.12 17.16
C MET A 29 25.83 15.71 16.61
N ARG A 30 26.82 14.82 16.79
CA ARG A 30 26.71 13.40 16.40
C ARG A 30 25.55 12.68 17.08
N LYS A 31 25.39 12.88 18.39
CA LYS A 31 24.29 12.28 19.16
C LYS A 31 22.93 12.79 18.67
N LEU A 32 22.79 14.09 18.45
CA LEU A 32 21.56 14.69 17.94
C LEU A 32 21.23 14.20 16.53
N PHE A 33 22.21 14.22 15.63
CA PHE A 33 22.06 13.80 14.24
C PHE A 33 21.60 12.34 14.13
N TYR A 34 22.23 11.43 14.88
CA TYR A 34 21.83 10.01 14.87
C TYR A 34 20.55 9.73 15.66
N SER A 35 20.14 10.61 16.58
CA SER A 35 18.85 10.52 17.26
C SER A 35 17.68 11.10 16.44
N TYR A 36 17.98 11.76 15.32
CA TYR A 36 16.97 12.38 14.47
C TYR A 36 16.24 11.30 13.67
N ILE A 37 15.00 11.04 14.05
CA ILE A 37 14.16 9.98 13.48
C ILE A 37 13.34 10.44 12.27
N ASP A 38 13.30 11.73 11.96
CA ASP A 38 12.53 12.23 10.82
C ASP A 38 13.36 12.24 9.53
N ASP A 39 13.25 11.20 8.72
CA ASP A 39 13.99 11.03 7.46
C ASP A 39 13.42 11.83 6.26
N GLY A 40 12.62 12.88 6.49
CA GLY A 40 12.18 13.81 5.44
C GLY A 40 10.74 13.64 4.97
N PRO A 41 10.37 14.07 3.75
CA PRO A 41 8.97 14.16 3.32
C PRO A 41 8.23 12.82 3.34
N ILE A 42 6.90 12.87 3.25
CA ILE A 42 6.08 11.66 3.14
C ILE A 42 6.30 11.03 1.77
N ASP A 43 6.80 9.78 1.74
CA ASP A 43 6.68 8.92 0.58
C ASP A 43 5.34 8.16 0.64
N ILE A 44 4.40 8.53 -0.23
CA ILE A 44 3.08 7.90 -0.34
C ILE A 44 3.21 6.39 -0.66
N ARG A 45 4.26 5.96 -1.36
CA ARG A 45 4.47 4.54 -1.69
C ARG A 45 4.94 3.74 -0.49
N SER A 46 5.52 4.39 0.52
CA SER A 46 5.99 3.72 1.74
C SER A 46 4.84 3.13 2.55
N CYS A 47 3.62 3.69 2.47
CA CYS A 47 2.41 3.19 3.10
C CYS A 47 1.54 2.31 2.19
N PHE A 48 2.04 1.92 1.01
CA PHE A 48 1.30 1.10 0.06
C PHE A 48 1.80 -0.35 0.10
N TYR A 49 0.95 -1.24 0.61
CA TYR A 49 1.25 -2.65 0.81
C TYR A 49 0.29 -3.56 0.03
N GLY A 50 0.71 -4.81 -0.17
CA GLY A 50 -0.12 -5.86 -0.77
C GLY A 50 -1.09 -6.49 0.24
N GLY A 51 -1.63 -7.65 -0.10
CA GLY A 51 -2.43 -8.44 0.83
C GLY A 51 -1.60 -8.89 2.04
N ARG A 52 -2.26 -8.99 3.20
CA ARG A 52 -1.65 -9.51 4.42
C ARG A 52 -1.57 -11.04 4.33
N THR A 53 -0.36 -11.56 4.47
CA THR A 53 -0.11 -12.99 4.63
C THR A 53 0.67 -13.19 5.92
N GLY A 54 0.09 -13.91 6.88
CA GLY A 54 0.69 -14.13 8.19
C GLY A 54 0.19 -15.42 8.81
N PRO A 55 0.82 -16.58 8.55
CA PRO A 55 0.41 -17.83 9.17
C PRO A 55 0.74 -17.80 10.67
N LEU A 56 -0.25 -18.09 11.52
CA LEU A 56 -0.02 -18.32 12.95
C LEU A 56 0.60 -19.70 13.21
N LYS A 57 0.33 -20.66 12.32
CA LYS A 57 0.82 -22.03 12.37
C LYS A 57 1.10 -22.51 10.95
N LEU A 58 2.32 -22.97 10.70
CA LEU A 58 2.75 -23.41 9.36
C LEU A 58 2.15 -24.77 8.97
N HIS A 59 1.93 -25.65 9.95
CA HIS A 59 1.36 -26.97 9.73
C HIS A 59 0.53 -27.40 10.95
N HIS A 60 -0.68 -27.93 10.71
CA HIS A 60 -1.54 -28.50 11.73
C HIS A 60 -2.17 -29.80 11.23
N GLU A 61 -1.87 -30.89 11.92
CA GLU A 61 -2.57 -32.15 11.76
C GLU A 61 -3.83 -32.14 12.63
N VAL A 62 -4.97 -32.53 12.04
CA VAL A 62 -6.29 -32.55 12.66
C VAL A 62 -6.38 -33.73 13.62
N LYS A 63 -6.79 -33.49 14.86
CA LYS A 63 -7.05 -34.55 15.85
C LYS A 63 -8.52 -34.97 15.85
N ASP A 64 -8.82 -36.09 16.52
CA ASP A 64 -10.20 -36.55 16.70
C ASP A 64 -11.09 -35.46 17.33
N GLY A 65 -12.17 -35.10 16.64
CA GLY A 65 -13.09 -34.04 17.04
C GLY A 65 -12.73 -32.63 16.55
N GLU A 66 -11.57 -32.42 15.90
CA GLU A 66 -11.21 -31.15 15.28
C GLU A 66 -11.71 -31.05 13.83
N ARG A 67 -11.99 -29.83 13.37
CA ARG A 67 -12.35 -29.53 11.98
C ARG A 67 -11.60 -28.29 11.52
N ILE A 68 -11.13 -28.30 10.28
CA ILE A 68 -10.56 -27.12 9.63
C ILE A 68 -11.63 -26.50 8.74
N SER A 69 -11.87 -25.20 8.92
CA SER A 69 -12.76 -24.40 8.08
C SER A 69 -11.94 -23.40 7.27
N TYR A 70 -12.33 -23.18 6.02
CA TYR A 70 -11.73 -22.18 5.14
C TYR A 70 -12.76 -21.10 4.83
N TYR A 71 -12.39 -19.85 5.08
CA TYR A 71 -13.20 -18.68 4.77
C TYR A 71 -12.47 -17.86 3.71
N ASP A 72 -13.16 -17.56 2.62
CA ASP A 72 -12.65 -16.72 1.54
C ASP A 72 -13.61 -15.57 1.28
N VAL A 73 -13.07 -14.37 1.13
CA VAL A 73 -13.86 -13.20 0.77
C VAL A 73 -13.93 -13.14 -0.75
N THR A 74 -15.10 -13.42 -1.32
CA THR A 74 -15.31 -13.28 -2.76
C THR A 74 -15.11 -11.84 -3.19
N SER A 75 -14.03 -11.58 -3.95
CA SER A 75 -13.76 -10.27 -4.56
C SER A 75 -13.54 -9.12 -3.55
N LEU A 76 -12.69 -9.34 -2.54
CA LEU A 76 -12.32 -8.34 -1.53
C LEU A 76 -11.97 -6.94 -2.10
N TYR A 77 -11.00 -6.83 -3.01
CA TYR A 77 -10.60 -5.51 -3.55
C TYR A 77 -11.75 -4.81 -4.31
N PRO A 78 -12.48 -5.47 -5.24
CA PRO A 78 -13.69 -4.89 -5.83
C PRO A 78 -14.73 -4.44 -4.82
N PHE A 79 -14.98 -5.21 -3.76
CA PHE A 79 -15.92 -4.85 -2.71
C PHE A 79 -15.50 -3.53 -2.04
N ILE A 80 -14.24 -3.41 -1.61
CA ILE A 80 -13.73 -2.16 -1.01
C ILE A 80 -13.80 -0.98 -1.99
N ASN A 81 -13.50 -1.19 -3.27
CA ASN A 81 -13.61 -0.16 -4.31
C ASN A 81 -15.04 0.41 -4.47
N VAL A 82 -16.07 -0.35 -4.10
CA VAL A 82 -17.47 0.08 -4.15
C VAL A 82 -17.94 0.69 -2.84
N THR A 83 -17.46 0.19 -1.70
CA THR A 83 -17.99 0.57 -0.39
C THR A 83 -17.22 1.71 0.27
N THR A 84 -16.04 2.06 -0.23
CA THR A 84 -15.14 2.99 0.44
C THR A 84 -15.00 4.30 -0.33
N ALA A 85 -14.96 5.40 0.42
CA ALA A 85 -14.64 6.71 -0.11
C ALA A 85 -13.12 6.88 -0.26
N TYR A 86 -12.70 7.35 -1.44
CA TYR A 86 -11.29 7.57 -1.77
C TYR A 86 -10.95 9.06 -1.73
N PRO A 87 -9.79 9.47 -1.20
CA PRO A 87 -9.33 10.84 -1.30
C PRO A 87 -9.07 11.24 -2.76
N VAL A 88 -9.55 12.43 -3.12
CA VAL A 88 -9.41 12.99 -4.48
C VAL A 88 -8.85 14.42 -4.43
N GLY A 89 -8.18 14.82 -5.51
CA GLY A 89 -7.52 16.12 -5.59
C GLY A 89 -6.14 16.15 -4.91
N HIS A 90 -5.62 17.36 -4.71
CA HIS A 90 -4.31 17.56 -4.08
C HIS A 90 -4.46 17.72 -2.55
N PRO A 91 -3.64 17.03 -1.75
CA PRO A 91 -3.67 17.20 -0.31
C PRO A 91 -3.08 18.54 0.11
N LYS A 92 -3.54 19.05 1.25
CA LYS A 92 -2.85 20.10 1.99
C LYS A 92 -1.69 19.47 2.77
N VAL A 93 -0.50 20.02 2.58
CA VAL A 93 0.71 19.54 3.25
C VAL A 93 0.88 20.28 4.58
N HIS A 94 0.98 19.52 5.67
CA HIS A 94 1.31 20.04 6.99
C HIS A 94 2.68 19.54 7.44
N ILE A 95 3.57 20.47 7.79
CA ILE A 95 4.87 20.18 8.40
C ILE A 95 4.77 20.58 9.87
N ILE A 96 4.65 19.60 10.76
CA ILE A 96 4.24 19.83 12.16
C ILE A 96 5.39 19.54 13.12
N ASN A 97 6.02 18.37 13.00
CA ASN A 97 7.12 17.91 13.87
C ASN A 97 6.88 18.15 15.37
N LYS A 98 5.75 17.66 15.90
CA LYS A 98 5.28 17.91 17.28
C LYS A 98 5.13 16.60 18.07
N ASN A 99 5.51 16.63 19.34
CA ASN A 99 5.20 15.55 20.28
C ASN A 99 3.70 15.52 20.58
N VAL A 100 3.11 14.34 20.54
CA VAL A 100 1.69 14.09 20.81
C VAL A 100 1.54 12.90 21.75
N ASN A 101 0.35 12.65 22.25
CA ASN A 101 0.03 11.44 23.01
C ASN A 101 -1.31 10.91 22.54
N TRP A 102 -1.33 10.29 21.36
CA TRP A 102 -2.57 9.70 20.82
C TRP A 102 -2.64 8.25 21.24
N THR A 103 -3.73 7.90 21.91
CA THR A 103 -4.02 6.57 22.45
C THR A 103 -5.37 6.04 22.00
N LYS A 104 -6.19 6.88 21.34
CA LYS A 104 -7.51 6.55 20.81
C LYS A 104 -7.66 7.12 19.42
N ALA A 105 -8.48 6.49 18.58
CA ALA A 105 -8.79 6.98 17.23
C ALA A 105 -9.29 8.45 17.23
N THR A 106 -10.04 8.86 18.26
CA THR A 106 -10.54 10.24 18.41
C THR A 106 -9.46 11.31 18.61
N ASP A 107 -8.24 10.91 18.98
CA ASP A 107 -7.12 11.83 19.15
C ASP A 107 -6.54 12.27 17.79
N ASN A 108 -6.76 11.48 16.73
CA ASN A 108 -6.39 11.83 15.37
C ASN A 108 -7.46 12.75 14.76
N THR A 109 -7.14 14.03 14.64
CA THR A 109 -8.05 15.02 14.03
C THR A 109 -8.06 14.99 12.49
N TYR A 110 -7.21 14.17 11.87
CA TYR A 110 -7.08 14.08 10.41
C TYR A 110 -7.76 12.81 9.91
N ASN A 111 -9.05 12.92 9.58
CA ASN A 111 -9.91 11.78 9.23
C ASN A 111 -9.62 11.19 7.85
N LEU A 112 -9.15 12.01 6.89
CA LEU A 112 -8.84 11.59 5.53
C LEU A 112 -7.43 12.05 5.17
N ALA A 113 -6.43 11.33 5.63
CA ALA A 113 -5.04 11.75 5.47
C ALA A 113 -4.05 10.60 5.35
N ILE A 114 -2.85 10.92 4.85
CA ILE A 114 -1.64 10.14 5.10
C ILE A 114 -0.85 10.87 6.19
N LEU A 115 -0.49 10.14 7.24
CA LEU A 115 0.27 10.68 8.35
C LEU A 115 1.63 10.01 8.42
N LYS A 116 2.64 10.80 8.77
CA LYS A 116 3.95 10.31 9.21
C LYS A 116 4.07 10.52 10.70
N VAL A 117 4.15 9.43 11.44
CA VAL A 117 4.04 9.41 12.90
C VAL A 117 5.08 8.47 13.52
N PHE A 118 5.48 8.74 14.76
CA PHE A 118 6.20 7.75 15.56
C PHE A 118 5.20 6.94 16.36
N VAL A 119 5.09 5.65 16.05
CA VAL A 119 4.12 4.72 16.63
C VAL A 119 4.82 3.74 17.56
N ILE A 120 4.15 3.38 18.65
CA ILE A 120 4.57 2.37 19.61
C ILE A 120 3.46 1.33 19.68
N PRO A 121 3.73 0.05 19.35
CA PRO A 121 2.74 -1.01 19.44
C PRO A 121 2.46 -1.39 20.91
N PRO A 122 1.31 -2.01 21.21
CA PRO A 122 1.06 -2.62 22.52
C PRO A 122 2.04 -3.77 22.78
N ARG A 123 2.22 -4.13 24.06
CA ARG A 123 3.12 -5.24 24.45
C ARG A 123 2.61 -6.61 23.98
N LYS A 124 1.30 -6.74 23.81
CA LYS A 124 0.61 -7.96 23.37
C LYS A 124 -0.62 -7.57 22.56
N ILE A 125 -0.82 -8.24 21.44
CA ILE A 125 -1.99 -8.14 20.55
C ILE A 125 -2.03 -9.42 19.72
N ASP A 126 -3.22 -9.88 19.33
CA ASP A 126 -3.41 -11.10 18.55
C ASP A 126 -3.01 -10.89 17.08
N VAL A 127 -3.46 -9.77 16.49
CA VAL A 127 -3.23 -9.43 15.09
C VAL A 127 -2.63 -8.02 15.01
N PRO A 128 -1.30 -7.87 14.94
CA PRO A 128 -0.68 -6.55 14.89
C PRO A 128 -1.09 -5.78 13.62
N VAL A 129 -1.35 -4.49 13.73
CA VAL A 129 -2.01 -3.69 12.67
C VAL A 129 -1.01 -3.02 11.73
N LEU A 130 -0.09 -2.22 12.27
CA LEU A 130 0.84 -1.44 11.45
C LEU A 130 2.08 -2.26 11.06
N PRO A 131 2.46 -2.26 9.78
CA PRO A 131 3.66 -2.93 9.34
C PRO A 131 4.93 -2.06 9.47
N MET A 132 6.08 -2.71 9.32
CA MET A 132 7.39 -2.10 9.17
C MET A 132 8.15 -2.89 8.09
N LYS A 133 8.81 -2.19 7.16
CA LYS A 133 9.78 -2.81 6.25
C LYS A 133 11.16 -2.82 6.91
N LEU A 134 11.84 -3.97 6.88
CA LEU A 134 13.24 -4.03 7.28
C LEU A 134 14.11 -3.38 6.20
N GLU A 135 15.08 -2.57 6.64
CA GLU A 135 15.97 -1.80 5.76
C GLU A 135 16.84 -2.71 4.86
N ASN A 136 17.17 -3.92 5.32
CA ASN A 136 18.14 -4.78 4.66
C ASN A 136 17.58 -5.59 3.47
N ASP A 137 16.37 -6.13 3.57
CA ASP A 137 15.78 -7.04 2.57
C ASP A 137 14.36 -6.62 2.13
N ALA A 138 13.90 -5.44 2.57
CA ALA A 138 12.57 -4.90 2.33
C ALA A 138 11.41 -5.82 2.78
N ARG A 139 11.69 -6.82 3.63
CA ARG A 139 10.68 -7.72 4.17
C ARG A 139 9.66 -6.95 5.00
N LEU A 140 8.38 -7.19 4.71
CA LEU A 140 7.27 -6.58 5.43
C LEU A 140 6.96 -7.41 6.67
N LEU A 141 7.11 -6.81 7.84
CA LEU A 141 6.82 -7.43 9.13
C LEU A 141 5.74 -6.64 9.87
N PHE A 142 5.06 -7.29 10.81
CA PHE A 142 4.10 -6.67 11.71
C PHE A 142 4.57 -6.81 13.17
N PRO A 143 5.65 -6.11 13.56
CA PRO A 143 6.33 -6.37 14.84
C PRO A 143 5.69 -5.64 16.02
N LEU A 144 5.84 -6.20 17.22
CA LEU A 144 5.55 -5.51 18.50
C LEU A 144 6.79 -4.84 19.12
N CYS A 145 7.93 -4.93 18.44
CA CYS A 145 9.17 -4.24 18.76
C CYS A 145 10.04 -4.12 17.52
N ALA A 146 10.24 -2.88 17.03
CA ALA A 146 11.13 -2.60 15.92
C ALA A 146 12.56 -3.06 16.18
N LYS A 147 13.10 -2.81 17.38
CA LYS A 147 14.46 -3.25 17.74
C LYS A 147 14.62 -4.78 17.72
N CYS A 148 13.65 -5.55 18.21
CA CYS A 148 13.68 -7.02 18.08
C CYS A 148 13.68 -7.45 16.62
N ALA A 149 12.79 -6.87 15.79
CA ALA A 149 12.70 -7.21 14.38
C ALA A 149 14.01 -6.92 13.63
N LYS A 150 14.72 -5.85 13.99
CA LYS A 150 16.04 -5.51 13.44
C LYS A 150 17.17 -6.41 13.95
N MET A 151 17.12 -6.83 15.22
CA MET A 151 18.13 -7.72 15.82
C MET A 151 18.03 -9.17 15.35
N TYR A 152 16.81 -9.63 15.02
CA TYR A 152 16.54 -11.01 14.62
C TYR A 152 15.82 -11.04 13.24
N PRO A 153 16.46 -10.55 12.16
CA PRO A 153 15.81 -10.38 10.86
C PRO A 153 15.44 -11.71 10.18
N GLU A 154 16.19 -12.77 10.43
CA GLU A 154 15.92 -14.12 9.91
C GLU A 154 14.81 -14.85 10.68
N GLY A 155 14.37 -14.26 11.80
CA GLY A 155 13.40 -14.88 12.70
C GLY A 155 14.01 -16.02 13.52
N GLY A 156 13.26 -16.44 14.51
CA GLY A 156 13.58 -17.57 15.39
C GLY A 156 12.48 -17.72 16.43
N VAL A 157 12.04 -18.95 16.67
CA VAL A 157 11.12 -19.24 17.79
C VAL A 157 11.98 -19.43 19.03
N ILE A 158 12.15 -18.35 19.79
CA ILE A 158 12.78 -18.43 21.10
C ILE A 158 11.66 -18.68 22.11
N GLU A 159 11.53 -19.93 22.55
CA GLU A 159 10.58 -20.29 23.59
C GLU A 159 10.80 -19.40 24.82
N ASN A 160 9.72 -18.87 25.38
CA ASN A 160 9.72 -17.98 26.55
C ASN A 160 10.41 -16.61 26.36
N TYR A 161 10.73 -16.19 25.13
CA TYR A 161 11.26 -14.84 24.91
C TYR A 161 10.26 -13.77 25.33
N ARG A 162 10.74 -12.83 26.16
CA ARG A 162 10.01 -11.62 26.53
C ARG A 162 10.87 -10.40 26.21
N CYS A 163 10.35 -9.54 25.33
CA CYS A 163 11.02 -8.32 24.95
C CYS A 163 11.17 -7.37 26.15
N THR A 164 12.41 -7.06 26.52
CA THR A 164 12.78 -6.14 27.61
C THR A 164 13.01 -4.70 27.15
N HIS A 165 12.92 -4.44 25.83
CA HIS A 165 13.12 -3.10 25.27
C HIS A 165 12.09 -2.10 25.78
N LYS A 166 12.52 -0.84 25.89
CA LYS A 166 11.68 0.29 26.28
C LYS A 166 10.76 0.70 25.12
N ASP A 167 9.70 1.43 25.42
CA ASP A 167 8.68 1.77 24.43
C ASP A 167 9.22 2.62 23.27
N ASN A 168 10.17 3.52 23.54
CA ASN A 168 10.87 4.28 22.50
C ASN A 168 11.75 3.41 21.59
N GLU A 169 12.28 2.28 22.07
CA GLU A 169 13.05 1.33 21.25
C GLU A 169 12.14 0.36 20.47
N ARG A 170 10.92 0.16 20.97
CA ARG A 170 9.91 -0.69 20.34
C ARG A 170 9.21 0.01 19.18
N GLY A 171 9.06 1.32 19.26
CA GLY A 171 8.41 2.12 18.24
C GLY A 171 9.28 2.37 17.00
N TRP A 172 8.63 2.87 15.95
CA TRP A 172 9.26 3.27 14.69
C TRP A 172 8.50 4.42 14.05
N VAL A 173 9.12 5.06 13.07
CA VAL A 173 8.43 6.02 12.21
C VAL A 173 7.64 5.26 11.16
N SER A 174 6.32 5.47 11.15
CA SER A 174 5.39 4.86 10.22
C SER A 174 4.76 5.95 9.36
N THR A 175 4.68 5.70 8.06
CA THR A 175 3.78 6.39 7.15
C THR A 175 2.56 5.49 6.97
N CYS A 176 1.37 5.97 7.33
CA CYS A 176 0.14 5.18 7.24
C CYS A 176 -1.06 6.08 6.94
N THR A 177 -2.15 5.47 6.49
CA THR A 177 -3.41 6.19 6.30
C THR A 177 -4.06 6.50 7.64
N SER A 178 -4.91 7.53 7.69
CA SER A 178 -5.73 7.84 8.86
C SER A 178 -6.56 6.65 9.32
N ILE A 179 -7.08 5.87 8.37
CA ILE A 179 -7.89 4.68 8.61
C ILE A 179 -7.07 3.59 9.32
N GLU A 180 -5.88 3.26 8.80
CA GLU A 180 -5.01 2.25 9.42
C GLU A 180 -4.47 2.71 10.77
N LEU A 181 -4.15 4.00 10.90
CA LEU A 181 -3.68 4.58 12.17
C LEU A 181 -4.77 4.50 13.24
N ASN A 182 -6.01 4.83 12.88
CA ASN A 182 -7.15 4.78 13.80
C ASN A 182 -7.43 3.34 14.25
N ALA A 183 -7.43 2.37 13.33
CA ALA A 183 -7.54 0.95 13.67
C ALA A 183 -6.39 0.48 14.60
N ALA A 184 -5.16 0.96 14.36
CA ALA A 184 -4.05 0.65 15.24
C ALA A 184 -4.22 1.24 16.65
N LEU A 185 -4.71 2.48 16.76
CA LEU A 185 -4.98 3.12 18.04
C LEU A 185 -6.07 2.37 18.83
N GLU A 186 -7.12 1.90 18.16
CA GLU A 186 -8.17 1.06 18.77
C GLU A 186 -7.62 -0.26 19.30
N GLU A 187 -6.62 -0.81 18.61
CA GLU A 187 -5.88 -2.02 18.99
C GLU A 187 -4.74 -1.75 19.98
N GLY A 188 -4.69 -0.56 20.59
CA GLY A 188 -3.78 -0.22 21.70
C GLY A 188 -2.39 0.28 21.29
N TYR A 189 -2.20 0.69 20.03
CA TYR A 189 -1.01 1.44 19.64
C TYR A 189 -1.03 2.84 20.26
N THR A 190 0.14 3.46 20.40
CA THR A 190 0.28 4.85 20.87
C THR A 190 1.12 5.65 19.88
N VAL A 191 0.71 6.88 19.58
CA VAL A 191 1.53 7.84 18.80
C VAL A 191 2.15 8.84 19.75
N THR A 192 3.48 8.95 19.73
CA THR A 192 4.21 9.91 20.58
C THR A 192 4.71 11.13 19.81
N LYS A 193 4.71 11.07 18.47
CA LYS A 193 5.16 12.18 17.62
C LYS A 193 4.46 12.20 16.27
N LEU A 194 4.03 13.39 15.85
CA LEU A 194 3.46 13.66 14.54
C LEU A 194 4.45 14.51 13.73
N PHE A 195 4.92 13.99 12.60
CA PHE A 195 5.90 14.67 11.76
C PHE A 195 5.23 15.51 10.68
N ARG A 196 4.44 14.87 9.82
CA ARG A 196 3.81 15.47 8.64
C ARG A 196 2.44 14.85 8.38
N VAL A 197 1.59 15.61 7.71
CA VAL A 197 0.27 15.15 7.27
C VAL A 197 0.02 15.59 5.83
N LEU A 198 -0.46 14.67 5.00
CA LEU A 198 -1.11 14.95 3.73
C LEU A 198 -2.61 14.87 3.95
N ASP A 199 -3.24 16.03 4.18
CA ASP A 199 -4.65 16.14 4.56
C ASP A 199 -5.52 16.36 3.31
N TYR A 200 -6.49 15.49 3.08
CA TYR A 200 -7.39 15.57 1.94
C TYR A 200 -8.74 16.13 2.37
N ASN A 201 -9.14 17.23 1.74
CA ASN A 201 -10.43 17.88 2.02
C ASN A 201 -11.59 17.34 1.16
N LYS A 202 -11.31 16.46 0.20
CA LYS A 202 -12.28 15.90 -0.73
C LYS A 202 -12.13 14.40 -0.81
N SER A 203 -13.27 13.72 -0.81
CA SER A 203 -13.38 12.29 -1.07
C SER A 203 -14.45 12.02 -2.11
N ASP A 204 -14.32 10.89 -2.81
CA ASP A 204 -15.30 10.38 -3.76
C ASP A 204 -15.61 8.91 -3.41
N SER A 205 -16.88 8.62 -3.14
CA SER A 205 -17.40 7.28 -2.83
C SER A 205 -17.93 6.54 -4.06
N GLU A 206 -18.04 7.24 -5.19
CA GLU A 206 -18.54 6.71 -6.45
C GLU A 206 -17.42 6.51 -7.47
N LEU A 207 -16.18 6.92 -7.15
CA LEU A 207 -15.02 6.94 -8.04
C LEU A 207 -14.85 5.64 -8.86
N PHE A 208 -14.97 4.48 -8.21
CA PHE A 208 -14.81 3.18 -8.87
C PHE A 208 -16.13 2.42 -9.02
N ARG A 209 -17.22 2.92 -8.42
CA ARG A 209 -18.48 2.17 -8.33
C ARG A 209 -19.08 1.83 -9.69
N PRO A 210 -19.21 2.75 -10.67
CA PRO A 210 -19.74 2.41 -11.99
C PRO A 210 -18.92 1.32 -12.71
N TYR A 211 -17.59 1.42 -12.67
CA TYR A 211 -16.72 0.43 -13.31
C TYR A 211 -16.86 -0.94 -12.65
N ILE A 212 -16.81 -1.00 -11.31
CA ILE A 212 -16.91 -2.27 -10.59
C ILE A 212 -18.30 -2.89 -10.77
N SER A 213 -19.37 -2.10 -10.69
CA SER A 213 -20.74 -2.59 -10.89
C SER A 213 -20.95 -3.20 -12.27
N GLU A 214 -20.43 -2.58 -13.33
CA GLU A 214 -20.52 -3.09 -14.71
C GLU A 214 -19.84 -4.45 -14.84
N PHE A 215 -18.55 -4.56 -14.47
CA PHE A 215 -17.82 -5.82 -14.62
C PHE A 215 -18.23 -6.88 -13.61
N MET A 216 -18.80 -6.51 -12.45
CA MET A 216 -19.39 -7.47 -11.52
C MET A 216 -20.69 -8.03 -12.07
N ALA A 217 -21.55 -7.21 -12.69
CA ALA A 217 -22.74 -7.67 -13.37
C ALA A 217 -22.38 -8.67 -14.48
N GLU A 218 -21.42 -8.33 -15.36
CA GLU A 218 -20.97 -9.23 -16.43
C GLU A 218 -20.38 -10.54 -15.88
N LYS A 219 -19.64 -10.48 -14.76
CA LYS A 219 -19.10 -11.65 -14.06
C LYS A 219 -20.24 -12.54 -13.54
N ILE A 220 -21.28 -11.96 -12.94
CA ILE A 220 -22.44 -12.70 -12.40
C ILE A 220 -23.25 -13.31 -13.56
N HIS A 221 -23.58 -12.53 -14.59
CA HIS A 221 -24.26 -12.99 -15.81
C HIS A 221 -23.54 -14.18 -16.44
N SER A 222 -22.23 -14.06 -16.64
CA SER A 222 -21.40 -15.11 -17.21
C SER A 222 -21.19 -16.33 -16.30
N SER A 223 -21.59 -16.26 -15.03
CA SER A 223 -21.59 -17.43 -14.13
C SER A 223 -22.87 -18.24 -14.26
N GLY A 224 -23.98 -17.56 -14.59
CA GLY A 224 -25.31 -18.11 -14.44
C GLY A 224 -25.69 -18.28 -12.97
N PHE A 225 -26.88 -18.83 -12.75
CA PHE A 225 -27.37 -19.16 -11.42
C PHE A 225 -26.66 -20.38 -10.84
N ASP A 226 -26.45 -20.35 -9.53
CA ASP A 226 -25.94 -21.51 -8.79
C ASP A 226 -26.89 -22.71 -8.92
N SER A 227 -26.35 -23.92 -8.91
CA SER A 227 -27.15 -25.14 -9.04
C SER A 227 -28.26 -25.28 -8.00
N ASN A 228 -28.10 -24.69 -6.82
CA ASN A 228 -29.08 -24.76 -5.74
C ASN A 228 -30.30 -23.84 -5.95
N ILE A 229 -30.15 -22.79 -6.76
CA ILE A 229 -31.23 -21.82 -7.01
C ILE A 229 -31.74 -21.87 -8.46
N LYS A 230 -30.97 -22.50 -9.36
CA LYS A 230 -31.30 -22.57 -10.78
C LYS A 230 -32.66 -23.23 -11.01
N ASN A 231 -33.49 -22.60 -11.84
CA ASN A 231 -34.88 -22.97 -12.15
C ASN A 231 -35.87 -22.77 -10.98
N ASN A 232 -35.46 -22.15 -9.88
CA ASN A 232 -36.37 -21.70 -8.83
C ASN A 232 -36.58 -20.19 -8.97
N THR A 233 -37.68 -19.79 -9.59
CA THR A 233 -37.97 -18.38 -9.90
C THR A 233 -37.91 -17.48 -8.68
N GLU A 234 -38.45 -17.92 -7.54
CA GLU A 234 -38.48 -17.15 -6.29
C GLU A 234 -37.06 -16.97 -5.72
N ALA A 235 -36.25 -18.04 -5.73
CA ALA A 235 -34.86 -17.96 -5.27
C ALA A 235 -33.99 -17.10 -6.21
N GLU A 236 -34.22 -17.18 -7.51
CA GLU A 236 -33.54 -16.36 -8.52
C GLU A 236 -33.93 -14.88 -8.41
N ASP A 237 -35.22 -14.57 -8.20
CA ASP A 237 -35.69 -13.19 -7.98
C ASP A 237 -35.15 -12.61 -6.68
N LYS A 238 -35.11 -13.43 -5.62
CA LYS A 238 -34.47 -13.05 -4.36
C LYS A 238 -32.99 -12.73 -4.58
N PHE A 239 -32.26 -13.56 -5.31
CA PHE A 239 -30.85 -13.32 -5.63
C PHE A 239 -30.63 -12.01 -6.41
N ILE A 240 -31.43 -11.77 -7.47
CA ILE A 240 -31.37 -10.54 -8.27
C ILE A 240 -31.67 -9.31 -7.40
N LYS A 241 -32.71 -9.40 -6.57
CA LYS A 241 -33.12 -8.33 -5.65
C LYS A 241 -32.01 -8.03 -4.65
N GLU A 242 -31.39 -9.05 -4.06
CA GLU A 242 -30.26 -8.87 -3.14
C GLU A 242 -29.06 -8.21 -3.81
N CYS A 243 -28.73 -8.57 -5.06
CA CYS A 243 -27.64 -7.93 -5.82
C CYS A 243 -27.90 -6.43 -6.02
N SER A 244 -29.15 -6.06 -6.33
CA SER A 244 -29.55 -4.67 -6.51
C SER A 244 -29.60 -3.90 -5.18
N GLU A 245 -30.22 -4.45 -4.14
CA GLU A 245 -30.42 -3.76 -2.86
C GLU A 245 -29.13 -3.62 -2.06
N LYS A 246 -28.31 -4.68 -1.97
CA LYS A 246 -27.09 -4.68 -1.16
C LYS A 246 -25.91 -4.02 -1.86
N PHE A 247 -25.79 -4.21 -3.19
CA PHE A 247 -24.59 -3.83 -3.93
C PHE A 247 -24.85 -2.80 -5.03
N GLY A 248 -26.11 -2.48 -5.35
CA GLY A 248 -26.45 -1.58 -6.46
C GLY A 248 -26.15 -2.19 -7.83
N ILE A 249 -26.01 -3.51 -7.92
CA ILE A 249 -25.65 -4.22 -9.16
C ILE A 249 -26.94 -4.69 -9.83
N LYS A 250 -27.18 -4.20 -11.05
CA LYS A 250 -28.36 -4.57 -11.85
C LYS A 250 -28.11 -5.88 -12.58
N ILE A 251 -28.86 -6.92 -12.22
CA ILE A 251 -28.77 -8.25 -12.85
C ILE A 251 -30.00 -8.50 -13.70
N GLU A 252 -29.79 -8.66 -15.01
CA GLU A 252 -30.83 -9.12 -15.94
C GLU A 252 -30.85 -10.66 -16.03
N ARG A 253 -32.01 -11.25 -15.70
CA ARG A 253 -32.24 -12.70 -15.76
C ARG A 253 -31.94 -13.30 -17.14
N SER A 254 -32.27 -12.59 -18.23
CA SER A 254 -32.04 -13.03 -19.61
C SER A 254 -30.55 -13.18 -19.98
N LYS A 255 -29.66 -12.50 -19.25
CA LYS A 255 -28.20 -12.53 -19.46
C LYS A 255 -27.49 -13.60 -18.62
N MET A 256 -28.19 -14.31 -17.73
CA MET A 256 -27.65 -15.33 -16.82
C MET A 256 -27.27 -16.65 -17.54
N ASN A 257 -26.31 -16.56 -18.47
CA ASN A 257 -25.86 -17.66 -19.30
C ASN A 257 -24.39 -17.99 -18.99
N PRO A 258 -24.09 -19.20 -18.47
CA PRO A 258 -22.72 -19.60 -18.14
C PRO A 258 -21.76 -19.49 -19.33
N ASN A 259 -20.74 -18.65 -19.20
CA ASN A 259 -19.66 -18.47 -20.17
C ASN A 259 -18.32 -18.28 -19.46
N LYS A 260 -17.48 -19.33 -19.47
CA LYS A 260 -16.20 -19.34 -18.78
C LYS A 260 -15.23 -18.26 -19.30
N GLY A 261 -15.21 -18.00 -20.61
CA GLY A 261 -14.33 -17.01 -21.23
C GLY A 261 -14.68 -15.58 -20.80
N ARG A 262 -15.97 -15.21 -20.93
CA ARG A 262 -16.45 -13.89 -20.50
C ARG A 262 -16.31 -13.68 -19.00
N ARG A 263 -16.63 -14.68 -18.18
CA ARG A 263 -16.41 -14.64 -16.72
C ARG A 263 -14.94 -14.36 -16.38
N THR A 264 -14.02 -14.98 -17.10
CA THR A 264 -12.58 -14.78 -16.88
C THR A 264 -12.16 -13.35 -17.23
N GLN A 265 -12.64 -12.80 -18.35
CA GLN A 265 -12.37 -11.41 -18.74
C GLN A 265 -12.95 -10.41 -17.74
N ALA A 266 -14.20 -10.59 -17.33
CA ALA A 266 -14.85 -9.73 -16.34
C ALA A 266 -14.09 -9.76 -14.99
N LYS A 267 -13.69 -10.95 -14.52
CA LYS A 267 -12.85 -11.10 -13.33
C LYS A 267 -11.50 -10.39 -13.47
N LEU A 268 -10.89 -10.48 -14.65
CA LEU A 268 -9.61 -9.82 -14.93
C LEU A 268 -9.75 -8.29 -14.87
N MET A 269 -10.82 -7.72 -15.45
CA MET A 269 -11.09 -6.28 -15.39
C MET A 269 -11.30 -5.78 -13.96
N LEU A 270 -12.05 -6.54 -13.14
CA LEU A 270 -12.25 -6.23 -11.72
C LEU A 270 -10.92 -6.17 -10.94
N ASN A 271 -10.04 -7.16 -11.14
CA ASN A 271 -8.77 -7.25 -10.40
C ASN A 271 -7.72 -6.25 -10.91
N ASN A 272 -7.69 -5.99 -12.23
CA ASN A 272 -6.66 -5.17 -12.84
C ASN A 272 -6.81 -3.68 -12.53
N LEU A 273 -8.02 -3.18 -12.30
CA LEU A 273 -8.26 -1.77 -12.01
C LEU A 273 -7.35 -1.28 -10.88
N TRP A 274 -7.37 -1.96 -9.73
CA TRP A 274 -6.55 -1.58 -8.58
C TRP A 274 -5.05 -1.69 -8.88
N GLY A 275 -4.64 -2.72 -9.61
CA GLY A 275 -3.27 -2.92 -10.06
C GLY A 275 -2.75 -1.76 -10.92
N ARG A 276 -3.59 -1.20 -11.81
CA ARG A 276 -3.22 -0.07 -12.67
C ARG A 276 -2.90 1.20 -11.89
N PHE A 277 -3.72 1.55 -10.89
CA PHE A 277 -3.40 2.66 -9.98
C PHE A 277 -2.14 2.42 -9.15
N SER A 278 -1.69 1.17 -9.07
CA SER A 278 -0.57 0.73 -8.22
C SER A 278 0.75 0.60 -8.97
N LEU A 279 0.75 0.80 -10.28
CA LEU A 279 1.96 0.76 -11.09
C LEU A 279 3.00 1.75 -10.56
N ARG A 280 4.27 1.32 -10.55
CA ARG A 280 5.40 2.19 -10.22
C ARG A 280 5.63 3.11 -11.43
N ASN A 281 5.82 4.40 -11.18
CA ASN A 281 6.07 5.38 -12.23
C ASN A 281 7.55 5.82 -12.28
N PHE A 282 8.40 5.23 -11.43
CA PHE A 282 9.82 5.55 -11.31
C PHE A 282 10.64 4.27 -11.20
N GLY A 283 11.90 4.31 -11.63
CA GLY A 283 12.80 3.16 -11.60
C GLY A 283 12.38 2.00 -12.51
N LEU A 284 11.42 2.22 -13.41
CA LEU A 284 11.09 1.26 -14.45
C LEU A 284 12.14 1.36 -15.55
N SER A 285 12.68 0.22 -15.92
CA SER A 285 13.51 0.10 -17.11
C SER A 285 12.68 0.43 -18.35
N GLN A 286 13.09 1.44 -19.11
CA GLN A 286 12.55 1.70 -20.46
C GLN A 286 13.48 1.02 -21.47
N CYS A 287 12.95 0.27 -22.46
CA CYS A 287 13.76 -0.11 -23.63
C CYS A 287 13.57 0.98 -24.68
N ILE A 288 14.67 1.54 -25.13
CA ILE A 288 14.75 2.39 -26.31
C ILE A 288 15.49 1.60 -27.37
N ILE A 289 14.87 1.41 -28.53
CA ILE A 289 15.53 0.85 -29.70
C ILE A 289 15.92 2.03 -30.57
N THR A 290 17.21 2.20 -30.82
CA THR A 290 17.73 3.27 -31.65
C THR A 290 18.71 2.73 -32.67
N ASP A 291 18.65 3.27 -33.88
CA ASP A 291 19.57 3.04 -34.98
C ASP A 291 20.41 4.30 -35.28
N ASP A 292 20.25 5.36 -34.46
CA ASP A 292 20.94 6.63 -34.55
C ASP A 292 22.12 6.70 -33.55
N PRO A 293 23.38 6.78 -34.04
CA PRO A 293 24.56 6.92 -33.20
C PRO A 293 24.56 8.15 -32.29
N GLU A 294 23.95 9.26 -32.72
CA GLU A 294 23.92 10.51 -31.94
C GLU A 294 22.99 10.36 -30.73
N GLN A 295 21.79 9.82 -30.94
CA GLN A 295 20.85 9.48 -29.88
C GLN A 295 21.46 8.49 -28.88
N PHE A 296 22.17 7.47 -29.34
CA PHE A 296 22.88 6.52 -28.46
C PHE A 296 23.92 7.21 -27.58
N GLN A 297 24.77 8.07 -28.16
CA GLN A 297 25.80 8.80 -27.41
C GLN A 297 25.19 9.78 -26.41
N LYS A 298 24.07 10.41 -26.74
CA LYS A 298 23.34 11.29 -25.83
C LYS A 298 22.89 10.53 -24.57
N PHE A 299 22.29 9.35 -24.73
CA PHE A 299 21.88 8.54 -23.58
C PHE A 299 23.06 8.02 -22.76
N LYS A 300 24.18 7.68 -23.40
CA LYS A 300 25.39 7.22 -22.72
C LYS A 300 26.06 8.29 -21.87
N ASN A 301 25.98 9.55 -22.29
CA ASN A 301 26.64 10.68 -21.63
C ASN A 301 25.72 11.45 -20.67
N ASP A 302 24.42 11.15 -20.65
CA ASP A 302 23.47 11.78 -19.74
C ASP A 302 23.58 11.20 -18.33
N GLN A 303 24.11 11.99 -17.38
CA GLN A 303 24.30 11.57 -15.99
C GLN A 303 22.98 11.35 -15.22
N SER A 304 21.84 11.81 -15.76
CA SER A 304 20.52 11.54 -15.19
C SER A 304 19.96 10.16 -15.57
N ILE A 305 20.65 9.44 -16.45
CA ILE A 305 20.22 8.16 -17.01
C ILE A 305 21.21 7.07 -16.60
N GLU A 306 20.70 6.01 -15.98
CA GLU A 306 21.48 4.82 -15.68
C GLU A 306 21.19 3.74 -16.74
N ILE A 307 22.20 3.36 -17.52
CA ILE A 307 22.05 2.29 -18.51
C ILE A 307 22.20 0.93 -17.82
N ALA A 308 21.13 0.14 -17.84
CA ALA A 308 21.08 -1.20 -17.25
C ALA A 308 21.65 -2.29 -18.19
N SER A 309 21.36 -2.22 -19.49
CA SER A 309 21.90 -3.12 -20.51
C SER A 309 21.90 -2.48 -21.89
N ILE A 310 22.77 -2.99 -22.77
CA ILE A 310 22.90 -2.61 -24.18
C ILE A 310 22.90 -3.90 -24.98
N ASP A 311 21.91 -4.08 -25.85
CA ASP A 311 21.77 -5.26 -26.69
C ASP A 311 21.81 -4.85 -28.17
N GLU A 312 22.73 -5.45 -28.94
CA GLU A 312 22.84 -5.26 -30.38
C GLU A 312 21.86 -6.20 -31.10
N LEU A 313 20.95 -5.62 -31.88
CA LEU A 313 19.95 -6.36 -32.66
C LEU A 313 20.43 -6.49 -34.10
N PHE A 314 20.84 -7.70 -34.48
CA PHE A 314 21.20 -8.02 -35.87
C PHE A 314 19.98 -8.54 -36.63
N THR A 315 19.42 -7.74 -37.55
CA THR A 315 18.48 -8.24 -38.56
C THR A 315 19.16 -8.35 -39.92
N ARG A 316 18.94 -9.48 -40.62
CA ARG A 316 19.60 -9.86 -41.87
C ARG A 316 19.47 -8.87 -43.04
N ASN A 317 18.68 -7.81 -42.90
CA ASN A 317 18.65 -6.67 -43.81
C ASN A 317 18.24 -5.43 -43.01
N ILE A 318 19.18 -4.46 -42.93
CA ILE A 318 19.00 -3.04 -42.53
C ILE A 318 19.07 -2.74 -41.01
N ILE A 319 20.13 -1.97 -40.71
CA ILE A 319 20.57 -1.11 -39.58
C ILE A 319 20.82 -1.76 -38.21
N ASP A 320 22.04 -1.53 -37.72
CA ASP A 320 22.51 -1.80 -36.36
C ASP A 320 21.61 -1.08 -35.35
N CYS A 321 20.63 -1.80 -34.81
CA CYS A 321 19.74 -1.27 -33.78
C CYS A 321 20.29 -1.65 -32.40
N ILE A 322 20.36 -0.69 -31.49
CA ILE A 322 20.76 -0.88 -30.10
C ILE A 322 19.51 -0.79 -29.21
N CYS A 323 19.14 -1.84 -28.46
CA CYS A 323 18.21 -1.69 -27.33
C CYS A 323 18.99 -1.23 -26.10
N LEU A 324 18.68 -0.03 -25.63
CA LEU A 324 19.11 0.52 -24.37
C LEU A 324 18.05 0.25 -23.32
N LYS A 325 18.41 -0.45 -22.24
CA LYS A 325 17.54 -0.56 -21.07
C LYS A 325 17.91 0.55 -20.08
N LEU A 326 17.07 1.58 -19.95
CA LEU A 326 17.36 2.79 -19.16
C LEU A 326 16.62 2.83 -17.83
N LEU A 327 17.33 3.17 -16.76
CA LEU A 327 16.81 3.55 -15.45
C LEU A 327 16.86 5.08 -15.36
N LEU A 328 15.70 5.72 -15.43
CA LEU A 328 15.59 7.16 -15.28
C LEU A 328 15.70 7.54 -13.79
N LYS A 329 16.73 8.31 -13.43
CA LYS A 329 16.83 9.00 -12.13
C LYS A 329 16.17 10.35 -12.24
N PHE A 330 14.87 10.43 -11.99
CA PHE A 330 14.21 11.73 -11.89
C PHE A 330 14.61 12.43 -10.57
N ILE A 331 15.36 13.52 -10.70
CA ILE A 331 15.48 14.56 -9.67
C ILE A 331 14.90 15.84 -10.28
N GLU A 332 13.57 15.96 -10.29
CA GLU A 332 12.86 17.23 -10.03
C GLU A 332 11.34 17.07 -10.17
N GLY A 333 10.63 17.92 -9.42
CA GLY A 333 9.21 17.79 -9.13
C GLY A 333 8.31 18.20 -10.29
N GLY A 334 7.27 17.39 -10.52
CA GLY A 334 6.20 17.74 -11.45
C GLY A 334 5.07 16.72 -11.43
N PHE A 335 3.86 17.21 -11.12
CA PHE A 335 2.56 16.56 -11.31
C PHE A 335 2.29 15.23 -10.59
N LEU A 336 1.93 15.33 -9.30
CA LEU A 336 1.27 14.25 -8.57
C LEU A 336 -0.23 14.22 -8.92
N ARG A 337 -0.62 13.48 -9.97
CA ARG A 337 -2.01 12.97 -10.08
C ARG A 337 -2.11 11.73 -9.20
N ASN A 338 -2.18 11.94 -7.89
CA ASN A 338 -2.19 10.84 -6.92
C ASN A 338 -3.53 10.76 -6.20
N ILE A 339 -4.37 9.81 -6.63
CA ILE A 339 -5.42 9.26 -5.76
C ILE A 339 -4.70 8.45 -4.68
N VAL A 340 -4.90 8.84 -3.44
CA VAL A 340 -4.34 8.15 -2.28
C VAL A 340 -5.25 7.03 -1.85
N LYS A 341 -4.63 5.96 -1.35
CA LYS A 341 -5.25 4.66 -1.16
C LYS A 341 -5.27 4.37 0.33
N ALA A 342 -6.45 4.12 0.86
CA ALA A 342 -6.62 3.46 2.13
C ALA A 342 -7.51 2.24 1.89
N LEU A 343 -6.97 1.05 2.15
CA LEU A 343 -7.78 -0.13 2.33
C LEU A 343 -7.77 -0.39 3.83
N SER A 344 -8.89 -0.11 4.50
CA SER A 344 -9.10 -0.57 5.87
C SER A 344 -8.89 -2.07 5.90
N HIS A 345 -8.08 -2.51 6.86
CA HIS A 345 -8.03 -3.92 7.23
C HIS A 345 -9.39 -4.24 7.86
N CYS A 346 -10.18 -5.07 7.20
CA CYS A 346 -11.47 -5.50 7.73
C CYS A 346 -11.20 -6.41 8.94
N HIS A 347 -11.37 -5.87 10.14
CA HIS A 347 -11.43 -6.64 11.37
C HIS A 347 -12.82 -7.31 11.43
N ILE A 348 -12.88 -8.60 11.09
CA ILE A 348 -14.08 -9.41 11.37
C ILE A 348 -14.01 -9.78 12.87
N LEU A 349 -14.49 -8.89 13.72
CA LEU A 349 -14.86 -9.20 15.10
C LEU A 349 -16.37 -9.41 15.10
N ASN A 350 -16.79 -10.65 15.45
CA ASN A 350 -18.15 -11.20 15.46
C ASN A 350 -18.62 -11.91 14.18
N SER A 351 -18.59 -13.24 14.25
CA SER A 351 -18.93 -14.21 13.19
C SER A 351 -20.41 -14.58 13.10
N ASP A 352 -21.32 -13.88 13.79
CA ASP A 352 -22.67 -14.43 14.01
C ASP A 352 -23.69 -14.14 12.91
N ASN A 353 -23.35 -13.47 11.80
CA ASN A 353 -24.34 -13.17 10.75
C ASN A 353 -23.87 -13.12 9.28
N LEU A 354 -22.70 -13.68 8.94
CA LEU A 354 -22.30 -13.81 7.54
C LEU A 354 -22.77 -15.15 6.95
N ASN A 355 -24.06 -15.23 6.61
CA ASN A 355 -24.55 -16.21 5.66
C ASN A 355 -23.97 -15.88 4.28
N THR A 356 -22.94 -16.60 3.87
CA THR A 356 -22.29 -16.46 2.58
C THR A 356 -23.12 -17.11 1.48
N TYR A 357 -23.90 -16.29 0.76
CA TYR A 357 -24.16 -16.45 -0.66
C TYR A 357 -23.50 -15.27 -1.38
N LEU A 358 -22.33 -15.50 -2.00
CA LEU A 358 -21.78 -14.85 -3.21
C LEU A 358 -20.32 -15.26 -3.46
#